data_AF-A0A1Y4HG34-F1
#
_entry.id   AF-A0A1Y4HG34-F1
#
_cell.length_a   1.000
_cell.length_b   1.000
_cell.length_c   1.000
_cell.angle_alpha   90.00
_cell.angle_beta   90.00
_cell.angle_gamma   90.00
#
_symmetry.space_group_name_H-M   'P 1'
#
loop_
_entity.id
_entity.type
_entity.pdbx_description
1 polymer ?
#
loop_
_entity_poly.entity_id
_entity_poly.type
_entity_poly.pdbx_seq_one_letter_code
_entity_poly.pdbx_strand_id
1 'polypeptide(L)'
;MKTIIDYLFFRYYMVCIKREEFPRFGATCILAEIVTMAYLFAVLILSFFLTGDFFLPNTSGEERIVIGVIGCFLPWPVIYLYYSKKRIKALLEKYQDNVYNTKYSDKTVLSVRYVVPTIGLLLMLFLYQF
;
A
#
# COMPACT_ATOMS: atom_id res chain seq x y z
N MET A 1 -5.39 -0.12 -18.41
CA MET A 1 -4.01 0.01 -17.90
C MET A 1 -3.65 -1.20 -17.06
N LYS A 2 -2.48 -1.81 -17.28
CA LYS A 2 -1.88 -2.78 -16.36
C LYS A 2 -1.30 -1.98 -15.20
N THR A 3 -2.07 -1.72 -14.14
CA THR A 3 -1.45 -1.17 -12.93
C THR A 3 -0.84 -2.35 -12.17
N ILE A 4 0.41 -2.21 -11.75
CA ILE A 4 1.05 -3.19 -10.85
C ILE A 4 0.22 -3.40 -9.58
N ILE A 5 -0.53 -2.37 -9.18
CA ILE A 5 -1.49 -2.38 -8.07
C ILE A 5 -2.62 -3.41 -8.31
N ASP A 6 -3.22 -3.46 -9.51
CA ASP A 6 -4.25 -4.47 -9.83
C ASP A 6 -3.70 -5.88 -9.74
N TYR A 7 -2.44 -6.08 -10.16
CA TYR A 7 -1.77 -7.37 -10.07
C TYR A 7 -1.48 -7.76 -8.62
N LEU A 8 -0.98 -6.83 -7.81
CA LEU A 8 -0.76 -7.05 -6.38
C LEU A 8 -2.07 -7.38 -5.66
N PHE A 9 -3.15 -6.64 -5.93
CA PHE A 9 -4.45 -6.94 -5.36
C PHE A 9 -4.93 -8.35 -5.73
N PHE A 10 -4.82 -8.74 -7.01
CA PHE A 10 -5.10 -10.11 -7.45
C PHE A 10 -4.28 -11.14 -6.68
N ARG A 11 -2.96 -10.93 -6.51
CA ARG A 11 -2.10 -11.85 -5.77
C ARG A 11 -2.48 -11.94 -4.30
N TYR A 12 -2.77 -10.83 -3.63
CA TYR A 12 -3.24 -10.83 -2.24
C TYR A 12 -4.58 -11.55 -2.09
N TYR A 13 -5.50 -11.34 -3.04
CA TYR A 13 -6.78 -12.04 -3.08
C TYR A 13 -6.59 -13.56 -3.17
N MET A 14 -5.72 -14.03 -4.08
CA MET A 14 -5.41 -15.46 -4.21
C MET A 14 -4.76 -16.03 -2.95
N VAL A 15 -3.88 -15.27 -2.29
CA VAL A 15 -3.28 -15.68 -1.01
C VAL A 15 -4.34 -15.84 0.07
N CYS A 16 -5.26 -14.88 0.20
CA CYS A 16 -6.33 -14.98 1.19
C CYS A 16 -7.29 -16.16 0.90
N ILE A 17 -7.54 -16.51 -0.38
CA ILE A 17 -8.25 -17.76 -0.71
C ILE A 17 -7.50 -18.97 -0.17
N LYS A 18 -6.19 -19.09 -0.44
CA LYS A 18 -5.37 -20.23 0.01
C LYS A 18 -5.31 -20.36 1.53
N ARG A 19 -5.53 -19.26 2.26
CA ARG A 19 -5.53 -19.18 3.72
C ARG A 19 -6.92 -19.34 4.34
N GLU A 20 -7.96 -19.56 3.53
CA GLU A 20 -9.35 -19.66 4.01
C GLU A 20 -9.83 -18.40 4.75
N GLU A 21 -9.26 -17.23 4.43
CA GLU A 21 -9.66 -15.93 4.96
C GLU A 21 -10.75 -15.28 4.09
N PHE A 22 -11.34 -14.18 4.53
CA PHE A 22 -12.25 -13.36 3.70
C PHE A 22 -11.50 -12.68 2.55
N PRO A 23 -11.54 -13.17 1.29
CA PRO A 23 -10.47 -12.85 0.34
C PRO A 23 -10.47 -11.41 -0.14
N ARG A 24 -11.67 -10.84 -0.36
CA ARG A 24 -11.81 -9.43 -0.74
C ARG A 24 -11.37 -8.50 0.37
N PHE A 25 -11.78 -8.80 1.60
CA PHE A 25 -11.45 -7.98 2.76
C PHE A 25 -9.96 -8.08 3.07
N GLY A 26 -9.41 -9.29 3.19
CA GLY A 26 -7.99 -9.52 3.45
C GLY A 26 -7.07 -8.88 2.41
N ALA A 27 -7.37 -9.03 1.12
CA ALA A 27 -6.61 -8.35 0.06
C ALA A 27 -6.66 -6.82 0.16
N THR A 28 -7.82 -6.28 0.59
CA THR A 28 -7.97 -4.84 0.83
C THR A 28 -7.11 -4.40 2.01
N CYS A 29 -7.12 -5.12 3.13
CA CYS A 29 -6.30 -4.80 4.30
C CYS A 29 -4.81 -4.74 3.94
N ILE A 30 -4.32 -5.75 3.22
CA ILE A 30 -2.90 -5.84 2.84
C ILE A 30 -2.52 -4.67 1.92
N LEU A 31 -3.33 -4.37 0.91
CA LEU A 31 -3.04 -3.27 0.00
C LEU A 31 -3.16 -1.91 0.69
N ALA A 32 -4.14 -1.74 1.58
CA ALA A 32 -4.32 -0.52 2.36
C ALA A 32 -3.14 -0.26 3.29
N GLU A 33 -2.63 -1.29 3.98
CA GLU A 33 -1.41 -1.21 4.80
C GLU A 33 -0.22 -0.66 3.99
N ILE A 34 0.00 -1.19 2.78
CA ILE A 34 1.06 -0.75 1.88
C ILE A 34 0.85 0.72 1.45
N VAL A 35 -0.36 1.09 1.07
CA VAL A 35 -0.69 2.46 0.62
C VAL A 35 -0.55 3.46 1.77
N THR A 36 -1.00 3.11 2.98
CA THR A 36 -0.86 3.94 4.17
C THR A 36 0.61 4.16 4.52
N MET A 37 1.45 3.12 4.46
CA MET A 37 2.89 3.28 4.68
C MET A 37 3.54 4.15 3.60
N ALA A 38 3.20 3.93 2.32
CA ALA A 38 3.71 4.77 1.24
C ALA A 38 3.30 6.24 1.40
N TYR A 39 2.04 6.49 1.80
CA TYR A 39 1.53 7.83 2.10
C TYR A 39 2.31 8.48 3.24
N LEU A 40 2.51 7.78 4.36
CA LEU A 40 3.25 8.29 5.51
C LEU A 40 4.65 8.77 5.10
N PHE A 41 5.43 7.91 4.44
CA PHE A 41 6.78 8.29 4.01
C PHE A 41 6.77 9.39 2.95
N ALA A 42 5.81 9.41 2.04
CA ALA A 42 5.67 10.50 1.08
C ALA A 42 5.43 11.85 1.79
N VAL A 43 4.54 11.89 2.79
CA VAL A 43 4.26 13.10 3.58
C VAL A 43 5.49 13.56 4.35
N LEU A 44 6.21 12.66 5.02
CA LEU A 44 7.42 13.00 5.78
C LEU A 44 8.54 13.51 4.87
N ILE A 45 8.78 12.82 3.75
CA ILE A 45 9.82 13.22 2.80
C ILE A 45 9.48 14.57 2.15
N LEU A 46 8.21 14.78 1.77
CA LEU A 46 7.76 16.07 1.25
C LEU A 46 7.91 17.19 2.30
N SER A 47 7.60 16.92 3.57
CA SER A 47 7.84 17.86 4.66
C SER A 47 9.31 18.28 4.71
N PHE A 48 10.23 17.32 4.65
CA PHE A 48 11.67 17.60 4.68
C PHE A 48 12.09 18.49 3.50
N PHE A 49 11.67 18.16 2.28
CA PHE A 49 12.01 18.98 1.11
C PHE A 49 11.46 20.42 1.19
N LEU A 50 10.30 20.61 1.82
CA LEU A 50 9.65 21.92 1.90
C LEU A 50 10.11 22.75 3.10
N THR A 51 10.60 22.13 4.16
CA THR A 51 10.79 22.79 5.47
C THR A 51 12.13 22.52 6.14
N GLY A 52 12.90 21.53 5.67
CA GLY A 52 14.10 21.04 6.32
C GLY A 52 13.85 20.08 7.49
N ASP A 53 12.59 19.77 7.83
CA ASP A 53 12.24 18.82 8.89
C ASP A 53 11.18 17.82 8.40
N PHE A 54 11.33 16.55 8.78
CA PHE A 54 10.41 15.47 8.44
C PHE A 54 9.05 15.60 9.13
N PHE A 55 9.00 16.14 10.34
CA PHE A 55 7.83 16.04 11.22
C PHE A 55 6.87 17.22 11.11
N LEU A 56 6.60 17.65 9.86
CA LEU A 56 5.59 18.66 9.51
C LEU A 56 5.69 19.92 10.38
N PRO A 57 6.84 20.63 10.41
CA PRO A 57 7.10 21.69 11.40
C PRO A 57 6.14 22.87 11.27
N ASN A 58 5.60 23.11 10.08
CA ASN A 58 4.69 24.21 9.77
C ASN A 58 3.20 23.86 9.94
N THR A 59 2.87 22.67 10.45
CA THR A 59 1.47 22.27 10.70
C THR A 59 1.13 22.28 12.17
N SER A 60 -0.11 22.65 12.48
CA SER A 60 -0.65 22.57 13.84
C SER A 60 -0.84 21.11 14.28
N GLY A 61 -0.96 20.88 15.59
CA GLY A 61 -1.25 19.55 16.12
C GLY A 61 -2.54 18.95 15.56
N GLU A 62 -3.57 19.78 15.35
CA GLU A 62 -4.85 19.37 14.76
C GLU A 62 -4.69 18.95 13.30
N GLU A 63 -3.95 19.73 12.51
CA GLU A 63 -3.66 19.40 11.10
C GLU A 63 -2.92 18.07 10.97
N ARG A 64 -1.95 17.80 11.84
CA ARG A 64 -1.23 16.52 11.86
C ARG A 64 -2.16 15.35 12.16
N ILE A 65 -3.11 15.52 13.09
CA ILE A 65 -4.12 14.51 13.40
C ILE A 65 -5.01 14.26 12.17
N VAL A 66 -5.49 15.32 11.52
CA VAL A 66 -6.33 15.20 10.31
C VAL A 66 -5.58 14.47 9.19
N ILE A 67 -4.33 14.87 8.90
CA ILE A 67 -3.45 14.22 7.92
C ILE A 67 -3.27 12.73 8.25
N GLY A 68 -2.97 12.42 9.52
CA GLY A 68 -2.80 11.05 9.99
C GLY A 68 -4.07 10.21 9.84
N VAL A 69 -5.23 10.73 10.27
CA VAL A 69 -6.51 10.03 10.17
C VAL A 69 -6.88 9.78 8.70
N ILE A 70 -6.76 10.79 7.84
CA ILE A 70 -7.04 10.64 6.41
C ILE A 70 -6.11 9.59 5.79
N GLY A 71 -4.81 9.67 6.04
CA GLY A 71 -3.82 8.73 5.50
C GLY A 71 -3.99 7.29 6.00
N CYS A 72 -4.42 7.10 7.24
CA CYS A 72 -4.60 5.79 7.84
C CYS A 72 -5.92 5.12 7.44
N PHE A 73 -7.02 5.88 7.44
CA PHE A 73 -8.36 5.30 7.31
C PHE A 73 -8.92 5.38 5.90
N LEU A 74 -8.62 6.41 5.11
CA LEU A 74 -9.22 6.61 3.78
C LEU A 74 -8.82 5.54 2.75
N PRO A 75 -7.60 4.98 2.73
CA PRO A 75 -7.24 3.92 1.78
C PRO A 75 -8.14 2.68 1.87
N TRP A 76 -8.57 2.30 3.06
CA TRP A 76 -9.35 1.09 3.31
C TRP A 76 -10.70 1.07 2.58
N PRO A 77 -11.64 2.01 2.83
CA PRO A 77 -12.92 2.05 2.13
C PRO A 77 -12.74 2.32 0.63
N VAL A 78 -11.78 3.17 0.24
CA VAL A 78 -11.54 3.49 -1.17
C VAL A 78 -11.12 2.24 -1.95
N ILE A 79 -10.15 1.48 -1.45
CA ILE A 79 -9.70 0.23 -2.08
C ILE A 79 -10.83 -0.79 -2.08
N TYR A 80 -11.55 -0.94 -0.97
CA TYR A 80 -12.63 -1.93 -0.86
C TYR A 80 -13.74 -1.66 -1.87
N LEU A 81 -14.17 -0.39 -2.00
CA LEU A 81 -15.19 0.03 -2.95
C LEU A 81 -14.70 -0.09 -4.40
N TYR A 82 -13.44 0.28 -4.66
CA TYR A 82 -12.82 0.17 -5.98
C TYR A 82 -12.80 -1.29 -6.47
N TYR A 83 -12.36 -2.23 -5.63
CA TYR A 83 -12.34 -3.66 -5.97
C TYR A 83 -13.68 -4.33 -5.66
N SER A 84 -14.69 -4.00 -6.48
CA SER A 84 -15.99 -4.68 -6.46
C SER A 84 -15.90 -6.13 -6.94
N LYS A 85 -16.90 -6.96 -6.60
CA LYS A 85 -16.98 -8.36 -7.06
C LYS A 85 -16.80 -8.50 -8.57
N LYS A 86 -17.41 -7.59 -9.35
CA LYS A 86 -17.29 -7.55 -10.82
C LYS A 86 -15.84 -7.35 -11.26
N ARG A 87 -15.14 -6.39 -10.65
CA ARG A 87 -13.73 -6.12 -10.96
C ARG A 87 -12.83 -7.28 -10.56
N ILE A 88 -13.06 -7.88 -9.39
CA ILE A 88 -12.31 -9.06 -8.94
C ILE A 88 -12.41 -10.19 -9.96
N LYS A 89 -13.63 -10.51 -10.44
CA LYS A 89 -13.82 -11.53 -11.47
C LYS A 89 -13.00 -11.22 -12.74
N ALA A 90 -13.05 -9.97 -13.20
CA ALA A 90 -12.25 -9.53 -14.36
C ALA A 90 -10.73 -9.63 -14.11
N LEU A 91 -10.26 -9.39 -12.89
CA LEU A 91 -8.85 -9.56 -12.53
C LEU A 91 -8.43 -11.03 -12.49
N LEU A 92 -9.30 -11.91 -11.99
CA LEU A 92 -9.05 -13.35 -11.98
C LEU A 92 -8.88 -13.88 -13.41
N GLU A 93 -9.83 -13.58 -14.30
CA GLU A 93 -9.76 -13.97 -15.71
C GLU A 93 -8.52 -13.38 -16.41
N LYS A 94 -8.19 -12.12 -16.09
CA LYS A 94 -7.05 -11.43 -16.72
C LYS A 94 -5.68 -11.97 -16.29
N TYR A 95 -5.54 -12.39 -15.04
CA TYR A 95 -4.23 -12.75 -14.47
C TYR A 95 -4.08 -14.23 -14.13
N GLN A 96 -5.07 -15.09 -14.37
CA GLN A 96 -4.99 -16.53 -14.08
C GLN A 96 -3.72 -17.20 -14.65
N ASP A 97 -3.38 -16.91 -15.92
CA ASP A 97 -2.27 -17.52 -16.65
C ASP A 97 -1.00 -16.66 -16.66
N ASN A 98 -0.93 -15.65 -15.77
CA ASN A 98 0.20 -14.75 -15.74
C ASN A 98 1.47 -15.48 -15.25
N VAL A 99 2.54 -15.43 -16.05
CA VAL A 99 3.85 -16.04 -15.75
C VAL A 99 4.41 -15.62 -14.38
N TYR A 100 4.10 -14.40 -13.93
CA TYR A 100 4.56 -13.91 -12.62
C TYR A 100 3.92 -14.64 -11.43
N ASN A 101 2.80 -15.34 -11.65
CA ASN A 101 2.12 -16.11 -10.60
C ASN A 101 2.97 -17.26 -10.07
N THR A 102 3.74 -17.91 -10.95
CA THR A 102 4.67 -18.98 -10.58
C THR A 102 6.06 -18.44 -10.26
N LYS A 103 6.47 -17.34 -10.90
CA LYS A 103 7.80 -16.73 -10.68
C LYS A 103 7.97 -16.17 -9.26
N TYR A 104 6.97 -15.48 -8.73
CA TYR A 104 7.03 -14.88 -7.39
C TYR A 104 6.20 -15.69 -6.40
N SER A 105 6.85 -16.18 -5.35
CA SER A 105 6.16 -16.90 -4.27
C SER A 105 5.19 -16.00 -3.51
N ASP A 106 4.18 -16.58 -2.88
CA ASP A 106 3.23 -15.82 -2.06
C ASP A 106 3.93 -15.07 -0.91
N LYS A 107 4.98 -15.66 -0.31
CA LYS A 107 5.81 -14.98 0.70
C LYS A 107 6.47 -13.72 0.15
N THR A 108 7.00 -13.79 -1.08
CA THR A 108 7.63 -12.65 -1.77
C THR A 108 6.63 -11.54 -2.08
N VAL A 109 5.41 -11.89 -2.51
CA VAL A 109 4.38 -10.87 -2.77
C VAL A 109 3.95 -10.21 -1.46
N LEU A 110 3.78 -10.98 -0.39
CA LEU A 110 3.40 -10.45 0.91
C LEU A 110 4.50 -9.59 1.55
N SER A 111 5.77 -9.82 1.22
CA SER A 111 6.88 -9.06 1.80
C SER A 111 6.94 -7.61 1.34
N VAL A 112 6.18 -7.23 0.30
CA VAL A 112 6.06 -5.84 -0.16
C VAL A 112 5.66 -4.91 0.99
N ARG A 113 4.83 -5.37 1.93
CA ARG A 113 4.43 -4.61 3.14
C ARG A 113 5.60 -4.22 4.04
N TYR A 114 6.69 -4.96 4.00
CA TYR A 114 7.92 -4.67 4.76
C TYR A 114 8.92 -3.89 3.91
N VAL A 115 8.96 -4.14 2.60
CA VAL A 115 9.86 -3.43 1.68
C VAL A 115 9.55 -1.93 1.64
N VAL A 116 8.27 -1.55 1.58
CA VAL A 116 7.88 -0.13 1.53
C VAL A 116 8.38 0.67 2.74
N PRO A 117 8.11 0.26 4.01
CA PRO A 117 8.64 0.98 5.15
C PRO A 117 10.17 0.91 5.25
N THR A 118 10.81 -0.20 4.87
CA THR A 118 12.28 -0.27 4.83
C THR A 118 12.88 0.75 3.87
N ILE A 119 12.36 0.85 2.65
CA ILE A 119 12.81 1.86 1.67
C ILE A 119 12.55 3.27 2.20
N GLY A 120 11.37 3.51 2.77
CA GLY A 120 11.02 4.80 3.36
C GLY A 120 12.00 5.25 4.44
N LEU A 121 12.35 4.34 5.37
CA LEU A 121 13.32 4.61 6.43
C LEU A 121 14.73 4.87 5.87
N LEU A 122 15.18 4.07 4.90
CA LEU A 122 16.48 4.28 4.25
C LEU A 122 16.55 5.64 3.54
N LEU A 123 15.48 6.06 2.88
CA LEU A 123 15.39 7.37 2.25
C LEU A 123 15.44 8.49 3.29
N MET A 124 14.71 8.39 4.40
CA MET A 124 14.78 9.38 5.48
C MET A 124 16.20 9.46 6.07
N LEU A 125 16.86 8.33 6.34
CA LEU A 125 18.24 8.30 6.84
C LEU A 125 19.23 8.95 5.88
N PHE A 126 19.07 8.70 4.57
CA PHE A 126 19.91 9.33 3.55
C PHE A 126 19.68 10.84 3.48
N LEU A 127 18.42 11.27 3.49
CA LEU A 127 18.06 12.68 3.42
C LEU A 127 18.50 13.47 4.66
N TYR A 128 18.47 12.86 5.85
CA TYR A 128 18.93 13.48 7.09
C TYR A 128 20.43 13.85 7.10
N GLN A 129 21.21 13.38 6.12
CA GLN A 129 22.62 13.75 5.98
C GLN A 129 22.83 15.13 5.33
N PHE A 130 21.78 15.74 4.77
CA PHE A 130 21.78 17.04 4.11
C PHE A 130 21.06 18.08 4.96
#